data_AF-A0A1N6JMY9-F1
#
_entry.id   AF-A0A1N6JMY9-F1
#
_cell.length_a   1.000
_cell.length_b   1.000
_cell.length_c   1.000
_cell.angle_alpha   90.00
_cell.angle_beta   90.00
_cell.angle_gamma   90.00
#
_symmetry.space_group_name_H-M   'P 1'
#
loop_
_entity.id
_entity.type
_entity.pdbx_description
1 polymer ?
#
loop_
_entity_poly.entity_id
_entity_poly.type
_entity_poly.pdbx_seq_one_letter_code
_entity_poly.pdbx_strand_id
1 'polypeptide(L)'
;MKLTRYAALAAVVVSLIPFGQSAFAQSTYATGATTPPAASVNTGKTRAEVRAELIQAEQQGTIPVSKTNYPPTPHEIAQNRAEYQARHLDNRVNMAVN
;
A
#
# COMPACT_ATOMS: atom_id res chain seq x y z
N MET A 1 -14.32 2.57 32.17
CA MET A 1 -15.21 1.85 31.24
C MET A 1 -15.25 2.60 29.92
N LYS A 2 -14.76 2.02 28.83
CA LYS A 2 -15.09 2.50 27.48
C LYS A 2 -15.32 1.30 26.57
N LEU A 3 -16.60 1.04 26.33
CA LEU A 3 -17.09 0.13 25.31
C LEU A 3 -17.09 0.85 23.95
N THR A 4 -16.61 0.11 22.95
CA THR A 4 -17.23 -0.14 21.64
C THR A 4 -17.84 1.05 20.90
N ARG A 5 -17.38 1.30 19.66
CA ARG A 5 -18.18 1.09 18.43
C ARG A 5 -17.40 1.49 17.19
N TYR A 6 -17.20 0.48 16.34
CA TYR A 6 -16.92 0.61 14.92
C TYR A 6 -17.95 1.56 14.29
N ALA A 7 -17.49 2.66 13.69
CA ALA A 7 -18.28 3.51 12.80
C ALA A 7 -17.80 3.19 11.37
N ALA A 8 -18.62 2.47 10.61
CA ALA A 8 -19.53 3.02 9.59
C ALA A 8 -18.74 3.35 8.31
N LEU A 9 -18.69 2.45 7.32
CA LEU A 9 -19.67 2.31 6.22
C LEU A 9 -19.96 3.63 5.49
N ALA A 10 -19.47 3.74 4.24
CA ALA A 10 -20.13 4.40 3.11
C ALA A 10 -19.33 4.02 1.83
N ALA A 11 -19.78 3.03 1.07
CA ALA A 11 -20.77 3.15 -0.02
C ALA A 11 -20.21 3.85 -1.28
N VAL A 12 -19.75 3.00 -2.21
CA VAL A 12 -19.97 3.01 -3.67
C VAL A 12 -19.88 4.35 -4.44
N VAL A 13 -18.91 4.41 -5.35
CA VAL A 13 -19.16 4.94 -6.71
C VAL A 13 -18.70 3.88 -7.71
N VAL A 14 -19.69 3.19 -8.30
CA VAL A 14 -19.53 2.48 -9.56
C VAL A 14 -19.48 3.56 -10.65
N SER A 15 -18.32 3.75 -11.27
CA SER A 15 -18.22 4.41 -12.57
C SER A 15 -17.72 3.37 -13.57
N LEU A 16 -18.64 2.96 -14.43
CA LEU A 16 -18.48 2.06 -15.57
C LEU A 16 -17.22 2.42 -16.38
N ILE A 17 -16.27 1.50 -16.46
CA ILE A 17 -15.26 1.56 -17.52
C ILE A 17 -15.22 0.19 -18.19
N PRO A 18 -15.61 0.07 -19.48
CA PRO A 18 -15.37 -1.14 -20.24
C PRO A 18 -13.92 -1.10 -20.73
N PHE A 19 -12.95 -1.35 -19.86
CA PHE A 19 -11.62 -1.73 -20.32
C PHE A 19 -11.57 -3.26 -20.42
N GLY A 20 -11.97 -3.73 -21.60
CA GLY A 20 -11.44 -4.94 -22.24
C GLY A 20 -11.49 -6.22 -21.42
N GLN A 21 -12.58 -6.96 -21.59
CA GLN A 21 -12.65 -8.40 -21.36
C GLN A 21 -11.34 -9.09 -21.79
N SER A 22 -10.57 -9.64 -20.85
CA SER A 22 -9.44 -10.54 -21.15
C SER A 22 -9.47 -11.75 -20.23
N ALA A 23 -10.37 -12.65 -20.61
CA ALA A 23 -10.27 -14.10 -20.62
C ALA A 23 -8.87 -14.75 -20.39
N PHE A 24 -8.83 -15.62 -19.37
CA PHE A 24 -8.01 -16.86 -19.22
C PHE A 24 -6.46 -16.73 -19.23
N ALA A 25 -5.63 -17.56 -18.59
CA ALA A 25 -5.73 -18.57 -17.52
C ALA A 25 -4.28 -19.04 -17.20
N GLN A 26 -4.10 -19.63 -16.02
CA GLN A 26 -3.13 -20.66 -15.61
C GLN A 26 -1.62 -20.53 -15.98
N SER A 27 -0.80 -20.47 -14.91
CA SER A 27 0.62 -20.81 -14.95
C SER A 27 0.80 -22.33 -15.05
N THR A 28 1.28 -22.82 -16.19
CA THR A 28 1.79 -24.17 -16.36
C THR A 28 3.29 -24.10 -16.62
N TYR A 29 4.08 -24.68 -15.72
CA TYR A 29 5.51 -24.88 -15.93
C TYR A 29 5.68 -26.12 -16.81
N ALA A 30 5.94 -25.91 -18.11
CA ALA A 30 6.21 -27.00 -19.04
C ALA A 30 7.72 -27.08 -19.34
N THR A 31 8.39 -28.04 -18.71
CA THR A 31 9.70 -28.55 -19.17
C THR A 31 9.52 -29.22 -20.54
N GLY A 32 10.05 -28.61 -21.60
CA GLY A 32 10.41 -29.33 -22.83
C GLY A 32 9.40 -29.35 -23.98
N ALA A 33 8.62 -28.30 -24.23
CA ALA A 33 7.93 -28.11 -25.51
C ALA A 33 8.02 -26.65 -25.97
N THR A 34 8.56 -26.42 -27.17
CA THR A 34 8.66 -25.12 -27.84
C THR A 34 7.29 -24.50 -28.07
N THR A 35 6.89 -23.60 -27.18
CA THR A 35 5.79 -22.63 -27.35
C THR A 35 6.40 -21.25 -27.10
N PRO A 36 6.23 -20.25 -27.99
CA PRO A 36 6.78 -18.93 -27.75
C PRO A 36 6.17 -18.37 -26.45
N PRO A 37 6.99 -17.82 -25.53
CA PRO A 37 6.46 -17.28 -24.29
C PRO A 37 5.56 -16.10 -24.63
N ALA A 38 4.28 -16.20 -24.24
CA ALA A 38 3.40 -15.04 -24.20
C ALA A 38 4.11 -13.96 -23.39
N ALA A 39 4.38 -12.81 -24.03
CA ALA A 39 4.99 -11.68 -23.35
C ALA A 39 4.10 -11.30 -22.16
N SER A 40 4.57 -11.60 -20.95
CA SER A 40 3.94 -11.10 -19.73
C SER A 40 3.99 -9.59 -19.81
N VAL A 41 2.85 -8.96 -20.13
CA VAL A 41 2.69 -7.52 -19.95
C VAL A 41 2.61 -7.31 -18.45
N ASN A 42 3.78 -7.30 -17.79
CA ASN A 42 3.93 -6.81 -16.44
C ASN A 42 3.57 -5.33 -16.46
N THR A 43 2.29 -5.00 -16.30
CA THR A 43 1.84 -3.66 -15.94
C THR A 43 2.28 -3.39 -14.51
N GLY A 44 3.57 -3.10 -14.33
CA GLY A 44 4.13 -2.72 -13.05
C GLY A 44 3.38 -1.52 -12.46
N LYS A 45 3.40 -1.40 -11.13
CA LYS A 45 2.76 -0.28 -10.42
C LYS A 45 3.21 1.05 -11.02
N THR A 46 2.26 1.94 -11.25
CA THR A 46 2.58 3.32 -11.64
C THR A 46 3.30 4.04 -10.50
N ARG A 47 4.07 5.07 -10.82
CA ARG A 47 4.75 5.87 -9.78
C ARG A 47 3.78 6.49 -8.77
N ALA A 48 2.56 6.81 -9.20
CA ALA A 48 1.52 7.33 -8.33
C ALA A 48 1.05 6.28 -7.32
N GLU A 49 0.84 5.05 -7.79
CA GLU A 49 0.47 3.92 -6.93
C GLU A 49 1.57 3.59 -5.92
N VAL A 50 2.84 3.55 -6.35
CA VAL A 50 3.98 3.30 -5.45
C VAL A 50 4.06 4.39 -4.37
N ARG A 51 3.86 5.66 -4.72
CA ARG A 51 3.84 6.74 -3.74
C ARG A 51 2.69 6.61 -2.75
N ALA A 52 1.50 6.24 -3.21
CA ALA A 52 0.35 6.03 -2.34
C ALA A 52 0.62 4.90 -1.33
N GLU A 53 1.21 3.80 -1.78
CA GLU A 53 1.60 2.68 -0.91
C GLU A 53 2.70 3.06 0.07
N LEU A 54 3.70 3.84 -0.34
CA LEU A 54 4.75 4.31 0.57
C LEU A 54 4.17 5.20 1.68
N ILE A 55 3.24 6.11 1.36
CA ILE A 55 2.56 6.93 2.37
C ILE A 55 1.80 6.03 3.36
N GLN A 56 1.13 4.99 2.87
CA GLN A 56 0.43 4.03 3.73
C GLN A 56 1.41 3.25 4.62
N ALA A 57 2.55 2.80 4.10
CA ALA A 57 3.57 2.10 4.87
C ALA A 57 4.18 3.00 5.96
N GLU A 58 4.39 4.28 5.66
CA GLU A 58 4.87 5.26 6.63
C GLU A 58 3.86 5.45 7.78
N GLN A 59 2.57 5.59 7.44
CA GLN A 59 1.48 5.66 8.43
C GLN A 59 1.39 4.40 9.30
N GLN A 60 1.65 3.22 8.72
CA GLN A 60 1.66 1.96 9.45
C GLN A 60 2.89 1.79 10.34
N GLY A 61 3.97 2.54 10.08
CA GLY A 61 5.26 2.44 10.78
C GLY A 61 6.14 1.29 10.27
N THR A 62 5.84 0.70 9.11
CA THR A 62 6.54 -0.48 8.57
C THR A 62 7.79 -0.13 7.77
N ILE A 63 8.02 1.17 7.49
CA ILE A 63 9.25 1.64 6.86
C ILE A 63 10.38 1.62 7.90
N PRO A 64 11.46 0.85 7.69
CA PRO A 64 12.60 0.84 8.60
C PRO A 64 13.38 2.15 8.51
N VAL A 65 13.91 2.61 9.65
CA VAL A 65 14.73 3.83 9.71
C VAL A 65 16.12 3.61 9.09
N SER A 66 16.65 2.39 9.20
CA SER A 66 17.94 1.98 8.64
C SER A 66 17.78 1.09 7.41
N LYS A 67 18.72 1.21 6.47
CA LYS A 67 18.78 0.40 5.24
C LYS A 67 19.10 -1.07 5.46
N THR A 68 19.62 -1.43 6.64
CA THR A 68 20.08 -2.80 6.95
C THR A 68 19.17 -3.55 7.92
N ASN A 69 18.23 -2.86 8.57
CA ASN A 69 17.37 -3.46 9.59
C ASN A 69 16.00 -3.79 9.01
N TYR A 70 15.97 -4.79 8.12
CA TYR A 70 14.74 -5.29 7.51
C TYR A 70 14.55 -6.77 7.83
N PRO A 71 13.37 -7.20 8.32
CA PRO A 71 12.18 -6.39 8.63
C PRO A 71 12.26 -5.66 9.99
N PRO A 72 11.57 -4.51 10.18
CA PRO A 72 11.54 -3.84 11.48
C PRO A 72 10.81 -4.68 12.53
N THR A 73 11.27 -4.60 13.77
CA THR A 73 10.63 -5.28 14.90
C THR A 73 9.30 -4.62 15.28
N PRO A 74 8.38 -5.32 15.96
CA PRO A 74 7.12 -4.72 16.42
C PRO A 74 7.29 -3.47 17.29
N HIS A 75 8.36 -3.42 18.08
CA HIS A 75 8.69 -2.27 18.91
C HIS A 75 9.07 -1.06 18.04
N GLU A 76 9.93 -1.25 17.04
CA GLU A 76 10.31 -0.20 16.09
C GLU A 76 9.09 0.28 15.28
N ILE A 77 8.20 -0.62 14.87
CA ILE A 77 6.96 -0.25 14.17
C ILE A 77 6.10 0.68 15.05
N ALA A 78 5.96 0.38 16.34
CA ALA A 78 5.22 1.22 17.27
C ALA A 78 5.87 2.60 17.45
N GLN A 79 7.20 2.64 17.55
CA GLN A 79 7.96 3.89 17.64
C GLN A 79 7.82 4.73 16.37
N ASN A 80 8.05 4.15 15.19
CA ASN A 80 7.92 4.82 13.89
C ASN A 80 6.52 5.44 13.71
N ARG A 81 5.49 4.71 14.10
CA ARG A 81 4.11 5.21 14.07
C ARG A 81 3.88 6.37 15.01
N ALA A 82 4.44 6.33 16.22
CA ALA A 82 4.33 7.41 17.19
C ALA A 82 5.06 8.68 16.69
N GLU A 83 6.25 8.51 16.12
CA GLU A 83 6.99 9.62 15.49
C GLU A 83 6.23 10.22 14.31
N TYR A 84 5.67 9.38 13.44
CA TYR A 84 4.85 9.84 12.32
C TYR A 84 3.69 10.70 12.83
N GLN A 85 2.97 10.26 13.85
CA GLN A 85 1.88 11.03 14.46
C GLN A 85 2.36 12.38 15.01
N ALA A 86 3.48 12.40 15.75
CA ALA A 86 4.02 13.63 16.32
C ALA A 86 4.37 14.66 15.23
N ARG A 87 5.04 14.23 14.14
CA ARG A 87 5.38 15.09 12.99
C ARG A 87 4.14 15.67 12.31
N HIS A 88 3.08 14.87 12.18
CA HIS A 88 1.84 15.31 11.53
C HIS A 88 1.00 16.23 12.42
N LEU A 89 1.06 16.07 13.74
CA LEU A 89 0.40 16.98 14.68
C LEU A 89 1.09 18.35 14.70
N ASP A 90 2.42 18.37 14.77
CA ASP A 90 3.19 19.61 14.73
C ASP A 90 2.93 20.39 13.43
N ASN A 91 2.97 19.71 12.27
CA ASN A 91 2.65 20.35 11.00
C ASN A 91 1.22 20.93 10.99
N ARG A 92 0.23 20.25 11.59
CA ARG A 92 -1.14 20.76 11.71
C ARG A 92 -1.24 21.99 12.62
N VAL A 93 -0.47 22.03 13.70
CA VAL A 93 -0.42 23.19 14.60
C VAL A 93 0.22 24.37 13.87
N ASN A 94 1.36 24.15 13.19
CA ASN A 94 2.04 25.19 12.42
C ASN A 94 1.16 25.74 11.28
N MET A 95 0.30 24.91 10.67
CA MET A 95 -0.70 25.36 9.70
C MET A 95 -1.87 26.14 10.29
N ALA A 96 -2.15 26.03 11.59
CA ALA A 96 -3.25 26.74 12.24
C ALA A 96 -2.86 28.14 12.77
N VAL A 97 -1.55 28.45 12.80
CA VAL A 97 -1.01 29.71 13.32
C VAL A 97 -0.65 30.70 12.20
N ASN A 98 -0.65 30.26 10.94
CA ASN A 98 -0.53 31.08 9.73
C ASN A 98 -1.90 31.34 9.09
#